data_AF-A0A922JW70-F1
#
_entry.id   AF-A0A922JW70-F1
#
_cell.length_a   1.000
_cell.length_b   1.000
_cell.length_c   1.000
_cell.angle_alpha   90.00
_cell.angle_beta   90.00
_cell.angle_gamma   90.00
#
_symmetry.space_group_name_H-M   'P 1'
#
loop_
_entity.id
_entity.type
_entity.pdbx_description
1 polymer ?
#
loop_
_entity_poly.entity_id
_entity_poly.type
_entity_poly.pdbx_seq_one_letter_code
_entity_poly.pdbx_strand_id
1 'polypeptide(L)'
;MKHQGLTAVLCVIWAATIFYGEMFAFWVPSLGTCSWPHHHLRPSTHSPYPSNSTMDSVGYPNDYVKVAVITDPQLMDKTSLGLAPKSLALEIVQFYTDLFMRRAFVTSILPFKPDVILFLGDYFDGGPYLSDEEWQESLSRFKHIFGLNAQGRYTNIKVHYIAGNHDIGYASLNSQRPEVIRRYEKAFGIRNYQFTIGKVNFIAIDAQTLDGYPQENQASQTWNFVKNVSMDDQLYPRVLLTHIPLYRPDSTYCGPYRGSQVINQRILHAAHGQEVVPELYHQGIIKTPARINQTCTHFIWSRS
;
A
#
# COMPACT_ATOMS: atom_id res chain seq x y z
N MET A 1 28.67 27.89 -35.66
CA MET A 1 27.21 27.86 -35.94
C MET A 1 26.58 26.48 -35.73
N LYS A 2 27.11 25.37 -36.29
CA LYS A 2 26.52 24.02 -36.13
C LYS A 2 26.44 23.52 -34.68
N HIS A 3 27.45 23.78 -33.86
CA HIS A 3 27.46 23.36 -32.44
C HIS A 3 26.42 24.11 -31.60
N GLN A 4 26.25 25.42 -31.78
CA GLN A 4 25.24 26.19 -31.05
C GLN A 4 23.81 25.77 -31.41
N GLY A 5 23.55 25.48 -32.70
CA GLY A 5 22.26 24.94 -33.13
C GLY A 5 21.97 23.56 -32.51
N LEU A 6 22.98 22.68 -32.47
CA LEU A 6 22.85 21.37 -31.83
C LEU A 6 22.61 21.48 -30.31
N THR A 7 23.35 22.34 -29.61
CA THR A 7 23.16 22.58 -28.17
C THR A 7 21.75 23.08 -27.88
N ALA A 8 21.24 24.04 -28.66
CA ALA A 8 19.88 24.55 -28.48
C ALA A 8 18.82 23.45 -28.65
N VAL A 9 18.97 22.60 -29.68
CA VAL A 9 18.05 21.47 -29.90
C VAL A 9 18.08 20.50 -28.72
N LEU A 10 19.26 20.14 -28.21
CA LEU A 10 19.39 19.26 -27.05
C LEU A 10 18.77 19.87 -25.79
N CYS A 11 18.95 21.17 -25.54
CA CYS A 11 18.32 21.87 -24.43
C CYS A 11 16.79 21.88 -24.54
N VAL A 12 16.24 22.08 -25.74
CA VAL A 12 14.79 22.03 -25.97
C VAL A 12 14.25 20.61 -25.73
N ILE A 13 14.92 19.58 -26.24
CA ILE A 13 14.54 18.18 -26.02
C ILE A 13 14.58 17.85 -24.52
N TRP A 14 15.64 18.26 -23.82
CA TRP A 14 15.78 18.05 -22.39
C TRP A 14 14.67 18.75 -21.59
N ALA A 15 14.40 20.03 -21.88
CA ALA A 15 13.33 20.79 -21.23
C ALA A 15 11.95 20.18 -21.52
N ALA A 16 11.68 19.76 -22.76
CA ALA A 16 10.44 19.08 -23.13
C ALA A 16 10.30 17.73 -22.41
N THR A 17 11.39 16.98 -22.25
CA THR A 17 11.39 15.69 -21.55
C THR A 17 11.11 15.86 -20.07
N ILE A 18 11.73 16.86 -19.42
CA ILE A 18 11.43 17.21 -18.02
C ILE A 18 9.99 17.67 -17.88
N PHE A 19 9.52 18.57 -18.75
CA PHE A 19 8.15 19.05 -18.71
C PHE A 19 7.14 17.91 -18.85
N TYR A 20 7.41 16.98 -19.78
CA TYR A 20 6.58 15.80 -19.94
C TYR A 20 6.59 14.90 -18.70
N GLY A 21 7.78 14.54 -18.19
CA GLY A 21 7.91 13.65 -17.04
C GLY A 21 7.39 14.25 -15.73
N GLU A 22 7.58 15.55 -15.52
CA GLU A 22 7.17 16.23 -14.29
C GLU A 22 5.68 16.61 -14.30
N MET A 23 5.09 16.91 -15.45
CA MET A 23 3.71 17.40 -15.53
C MET A 23 2.79 16.46 -16.27
N PHE A 24 3.02 16.26 -17.58
CA PHE A 24 2.09 15.53 -18.43
C PHE A 24 1.94 14.07 -18.03
N ALA A 25 3.02 13.40 -17.66
CA ALA A 25 2.96 12.02 -17.19
C ALA A 25 1.91 11.91 -16.07
N PHE A 26 1.90 12.80 -15.10
CA PHE A 26 0.94 12.75 -13.99
C PHE A 26 -0.49 13.17 -14.36
N TRP A 27 -0.64 14.09 -15.31
CA TRP A 27 -1.96 14.62 -15.67
C TRP A 27 -2.72 13.78 -16.69
N VAL A 28 -2.03 13.24 -17.70
CA VAL A 28 -2.67 12.54 -18.82
C VAL A 28 -3.56 11.37 -18.35
N PRO A 29 -3.17 10.53 -17.37
CA PRO A 29 -4.03 9.43 -16.91
C PRO A 29 -5.35 9.87 -16.29
N SER A 30 -5.33 10.97 -15.54
CA SER A 30 -6.52 11.50 -14.86
C SER A 30 -7.48 12.21 -15.81
N LEU A 31 -7.04 12.56 -17.01
CA LEU A 31 -7.82 13.30 -18.02
C LEU A 31 -8.66 12.41 -18.96
N GLY A 32 -8.51 11.09 -18.92
CA GLY A 32 -9.41 10.24 -19.72
C GLY A 32 -9.05 8.76 -19.90
N THR A 33 -7.91 8.27 -19.42
CA THR A 33 -7.55 6.85 -19.61
C THR A 33 -7.98 5.96 -18.45
N CYS A 34 -8.41 6.55 -17.35
CA CYS A 34 -8.83 5.83 -16.16
C CYS A 34 -10.18 6.33 -15.71
N SER A 35 -11.03 5.39 -15.31
CA SER A 35 -12.32 5.64 -14.69
C SER A 35 -12.59 4.46 -13.78
N TRP A 36 -13.28 4.68 -12.67
CA TRP A 36 -13.80 3.56 -11.91
C TRP A 36 -14.61 2.66 -12.85
N PRO A 37 -14.48 1.34 -12.77
CA PRO A 37 -15.27 0.43 -13.57
C PRO A 37 -16.75 0.71 -13.28
N HIS A 38 -17.42 1.34 -14.24
CA HIS A 38 -18.85 1.62 -14.12
C HIS A 38 -19.57 0.30 -14.34
N HIS A 39 -20.23 -0.19 -13.29
CA HIS A 39 -21.13 -1.33 -13.43
C HIS A 39 -22.30 -0.90 -14.33
N HIS A 40 -22.24 -1.27 -15.61
CA HIS A 40 -23.43 -1.37 -16.45
C HIS A 40 -24.28 -2.57 -15.97
N LEU A 41 -24.80 -2.51 -14.74
CA LEU A 41 -25.87 -3.41 -14.32
C LEU A 41 -27.12 -2.95 -15.07
N ARG A 42 -27.34 -3.58 -16.25
CA ARG A 42 -28.61 -3.47 -16.97
C ARG A 42 -29.75 -3.79 -15.99
N PRO A 43 -30.81 -2.99 -15.91
CA PRO A 43 -31.99 -3.39 -15.15
C PRO A 43 -32.50 -4.70 -15.73
N SER A 44 -32.60 -5.74 -14.92
CA SER A 44 -33.25 -6.99 -15.27
C SER A 44 -34.67 -6.67 -15.72
N THR A 45 -34.93 -6.72 -17.02
CA THR A 45 -36.24 -6.46 -17.63
C THR A 45 -37.17 -7.64 -17.36
N HIS A 46 -37.63 -7.82 -16.13
CA HIS A 46 -38.79 -8.65 -15.80
C HIS A 46 -39.53 -8.07 -14.59
N SER A 47 -40.35 -7.04 -14.84
CA SER A 47 -41.49 -6.73 -13.98
C SER A 47 -42.73 -6.55 -14.88
N PRO A 48 -43.85 -7.26 -14.68
CA PRO A 48 -44.97 -7.28 -15.61
C PRO A 48 -45.99 -6.14 -15.41
N TYR A 49 -45.69 -5.11 -14.61
CA TYR A 49 -46.68 -4.08 -14.28
C TYR A 49 -46.41 -2.75 -15.00
N PRO A 50 -47.39 -2.19 -15.73
CA PRO A 50 -47.26 -0.87 -16.33
C PRO A 50 -47.58 0.19 -15.27
N SER A 51 -46.56 0.82 -14.70
CA SER A 51 -46.74 2.05 -13.93
C SER A 51 -46.54 3.26 -14.85
N ASN A 52 -47.67 3.85 -15.28
CA ASN A 52 -47.73 5.22 -15.77
C ASN A 52 -47.35 6.16 -14.61
N SER A 53 -46.17 6.76 -14.67
CA SER A 53 -45.89 8.01 -13.95
C SER A 53 -44.71 8.71 -14.60
N THR A 54 -44.99 9.86 -15.22
CA THR A 54 -44.04 10.93 -15.48
C THR A 54 -43.47 11.40 -14.14
N MET A 55 -42.26 10.95 -13.81
CA MET A 55 -41.43 11.55 -12.78
C MET A 55 -40.01 11.65 -13.29
N ASP A 56 -39.54 12.90 -13.32
CA ASP A 56 -38.18 13.30 -13.59
C ASP A 56 -37.17 12.42 -12.84
N SER A 57 -36.24 11.84 -13.62
CA SER A 57 -34.88 11.47 -13.22
C SER A 57 -34.69 11.09 -11.74
N VAL A 58 -35.30 9.97 -11.30
CA VAL A 58 -34.86 9.29 -10.08
C VAL A 58 -33.54 8.59 -10.41
N GLY A 59 -32.44 9.31 -10.23
CA GLY A 59 -31.10 8.73 -10.29
C GLY A 59 -30.98 7.66 -9.20
N TYR A 60 -30.84 6.40 -9.59
CA TYR A 60 -30.48 5.34 -8.66
C TYR A 60 -29.18 5.75 -7.94
N PRO A 61 -29.14 5.80 -6.60
CA PRO A 61 -27.91 6.08 -5.88
C PRO A 61 -26.88 5.00 -6.23
N ASN A 62 -25.67 5.42 -6.57
CA ASN A 62 -24.52 4.56 -6.86
C ASN A 62 -24.33 3.52 -5.74
N ASP A 63 -24.71 2.25 -5.96
CA ASP A 63 -24.56 1.14 -4.99
C ASP A 63 -23.12 0.61 -4.93
N TYR A 64 -22.12 1.48 -5.04
CA TYR A 64 -20.70 1.10 -5.03
C TYR A 64 -19.88 2.07 -4.20
N VAL A 65 -18.84 1.54 -3.55
CA VAL A 65 -17.88 2.31 -2.77
C VAL A 65 -16.51 2.21 -3.43
N LYS A 66 -15.84 3.34 -3.61
CA LYS A 66 -14.54 3.43 -4.27
C LYS A 66 -13.42 3.31 -3.24
N VAL A 67 -12.70 2.21 -3.31
CA VAL A 67 -11.55 1.95 -2.43
C VAL A 67 -10.27 2.12 -3.24
N ALA A 68 -9.45 3.12 -2.91
CA ALA A 68 -8.11 3.23 -3.43
C ALA A 68 -7.16 2.41 -2.56
N VAL A 69 -6.37 1.53 -3.19
CA VAL A 69 -5.41 0.67 -2.51
C VAL A 69 -4.01 1.17 -2.81
N ILE A 70 -3.21 1.41 -1.77
CA ILE A 70 -1.83 1.89 -1.85
C ILE A 70 -0.95 0.87 -1.14
N THR A 71 0.12 0.43 -1.78
CA THR A 71 1.02 -0.60 -1.24
C THR A 71 2.46 -0.18 -1.44
N ASP A 72 3.31 -0.52 -0.48
CA ASP A 72 4.76 -0.36 -0.52
C ASP A 72 5.24 1.07 -0.89
N PRO A 73 4.74 2.16 -0.26
CA PRO A 73 5.35 3.48 -0.44
C PRO A 73 6.85 3.49 -0.16
N GLN A 74 7.30 2.71 0.84
CA GLN A 74 8.69 2.53 1.26
C GLN A 74 9.46 3.85 1.29
N LEU A 75 9.02 4.79 2.15
CA LEU A 75 9.67 6.09 2.30
C LEU A 75 11.16 5.91 2.57
N MET A 76 11.97 6.54 1.72
CA MET A 76 13.41 6.41 1.82
C MET A 76 13.95 6.99 3.12
N ASP A 77 14.84 6.25 3.75
CA ASP A 77 15.54 6.64 4.97
C ASP A 77 17.00 6.13 4.94
N LYS A 78 17.71 6.22 6.07
CA LYS A 78 19.12 5.81 6.16
C LYS A 78 19.34 4.33 5.79
N THR A 79 18.32 3.49 5.95
CA THR A 79 18.38 2.06 5.69
C THR A 79 18.25 1.72 4.21
N SER A 80 17.74 2.64 3.39
CA SER A 80 17.45 2.41 1.96
C SER A 80 18.69 2.31 1.09
N LEU A 81 19.60 3.27 1.23
CA LEU A 81 20.79 3.41 0.37
C LEU A 81 22.11 3.34 1.17
N GLY A 82 22.05 3.03 2.47
CA GLY A 82 23.23 3.06 3.35
C GLY A 82 23.87 4.45 3.46
N LEU A 83 23.10 5.50 3.20
CA LEU A 83 23.57 6.88 3.32
C LEU A 83 23.60 7.31 4.79
N ALA A 84 24.62 8.08 5.16
CA ALA A 84 24.74 8.58 6.52
C ALA A 84 23.50 9.41 6.91
N PRO A 85 22.97 9.24 8.13
CA PRO A 85 21.87 10.05 8.64
C PRO A 85 22.19 11.54 8.53
N LYS A 86 21.20 12.35 8.13
CA LYS A 86 21.34 13.81 7.95
C LYS A 86 22.43 14.25 6.97
N SER A 87 22.90 13.36 6.10
CA SER A 87 23.77 13.75 5.01
C SER A 87 22.98 14.51 3.94
N LEU A 88 23.62 15.49 3.29
CA LEU A 88 23.03 16.22 2.17
C LEU A 88 22.52 15.28 1.07
N ALA A 89 23.26 14.20 0.80
CA ALA A 89 22.85 13.19 -0.17
C ALA A 89 21.51 12.52 0.20
N LEU A 90 21.37 12.09 1.47
CA LEU A 90 20.12 11.48 1.95
C LEU A 90 18.97 12.49 1.92
N GLU A 91 19.20 13.73 2.35
CA GLU A 91 18.16 14.77 2.34
C GLU A 91 17.68 15.10 0.92
N ILE A 92 18.58 15.16 -0.06
CA ILE A 92 18.23 15.35 -1.47
C ILE A 92 17.40 14.17 -1.98
N VAL A 93 17.83 12.94 -1.69
CA VAL A 93 17.09 11.73 -2.11
C VAL A 93 15.70 11.70 -1.50
N GLN A 94 15.59 11.95 -0.19
CA GLN A 94 14.31 12.03 0.52
C GLN A 94 13.42 13.11 -0.07
N PHE A 95 13.94 14.30 -0.33
CA PHE A 95 13.18 15.41 -0.91
C PHE A 95 12.56 15.06 -2.27
N TYR A 96 13.36 14.53 -3.20
CA TYR A 96 12.85 14.23 -4.54
C TYR A 96 11.90 13.03 -4.57
N THR A 97 12.17 12.00 -3.75
CA THR A 97 11.27 10.84 -3.66
C THR A 97 9.95 11.17 -2.98
N ASP A 98 9.97 12.00 -1.92
CA ASP A 98 8.77 12.51 -1.27
C ASP A 98 7.93 13.38 -2.23
N LEU A 99 8.59 14.26 -3.00
CA LEU A 99 7.94 15.09 -3.99
C LEU A 99 7.26 14.25 -5.08
N PHE A 100 7.97 13.23 -5.57
CA PHE A 100 7.43 12.29 -6.55
C PHE A 100 6.21 11.54 -6.00
N MET A 101 6.31 10.94 -4.81
CA MET A 101 5.21 10.21 -4.17
C MET A 101 4.00 11.10 -3.92
N ARG A 102 4.22 12.32 -3.40
CA ARG A 102 3.15 13.29 -3.16
C ARG A 102 2.44 13.63 -4.45
N ARG A 103 3.19 13.88 -5.53
CA ARG A 103 2.61 14.18 -6.84
C ARG A 103 1.82 13.00 -7.36
N ALA A 104 2.39 11.80 -7.35
CA ALA A 104 1.72 10.56 -7.77
C ALA A 104 0.38 10.37 -7.06
N PHE A 105 0.37 10.50 -5.73
CA PHE A 105 -0.86 10.38 -4.94
C PHE A 105 -1.88 11.48 -5.28
N VAL A 106 -1.46 12.75 -5.25
CA VAL A 106 -2.37 13.89 -5.43
C VAL A 106 -2.95 13.97 -6.84
N THR A 107 -2.21 13.53 -7.86
CA THR A 107 -2.62 13.65 -9.27
C THR A 107 -3.21 12.38 -9.86
N SER A 108 -2.83 11.20 -9.35
CA SER A 108 -3.29 9.93 -9.90
C SER A 108 -4.30 9.20 -9.04
N ILE A 109 -4.48 9.58 -7.75
CA ILE A 109 -5.45 8.91 -6.86
C ILE A 109 -6.60 9.87 -6.50
N LEU A 110 -6.28 11.07 -6.05
CA LEU A 110 -7.30 11.99 -5.51
C LEU A 110 -8.31 12.52 -6.53
N PRO A 111 -7.97 12.76 -7.81
CA PRO A 111 -8.97 13.19 -8.81
C PRO A 111 -10.07 12.15 -9.05
N PHE A 112 -9.80 10.88 -8.75
CA PHE A 112 -10.78 9.79 -8.82
C PHE A 112 -11.79 9.80 -7.66
N LYS A 113 -11.61 10.68 -6.67
CA LYS A 113 -12.50 10.86 -5.51
C LYS A 113 -12.82 9.50 -4.83
N PRO A 114 -11.80 8.79 -4.30
CA PRO A 114 -12.04 7.57 -3.54
C PRO A 114 -12.81 7.91 -2.25
N ASP A 115 -13.69 7.01 -1.84
CA ASP A 115 -14.42 7.11 -0.57
C ASP A 115 -13.56 6.61 0.60
N VAL A 116 -12.69 5.63 0.30
CA VAL A 116 -11.76 5.01 1.25
C VAL A 116 -10.38 4.85 0.64
N ILE A 117 -9.34 5.05 1.44
CA ILE A 117 -7.96 4.69 1.11
C ILE A 117 -7.52 3.54 2.03
N LEU A 118 -6.92 2.51 1.46
CA LEU A 118 -6.37 1.37 2.16
C LEU A 118 -4.87 1.27 1.89
N PHE A 119 -4.07 1.44 2.93
CA PHE A 119 -2.62 1.23 2.89
C PHE A 119 -2.29 -0.22 3.25
N LEU A 120 -1.68 -0.95 2.33
CA LEU A 120 -1.36 -2.38 2.42
C LEU A 120 0.05 -2.69 2.94
N GLY A 121 0.58 -1.87 3.85
CA GLY A 121 1.90 -2.07 4.47
C GLY A 121 3.08 -1.46 3.72
N ASP A 122 4.24 -1.52 4.37
CA ASP A 122 5.54 -1.04 3.93
C ASP A 122 5.54 0.47 3.62
N TYR A 123 5.10 1.25 4.61
CA TYR A 123 5.08 2.71 4.53
C TYR A 123 6.49 3.27 4.64
N PHE A 124 7.27 2.68 5.54
CA PHE A 124 8.67 2.99 5.78
C PHE A 124 9.54 1.89 5.17
N ASP A 125 10.80 2.21 4.92
CA ASP A 125 11.78 1.20 4.50
C ASP A 125 12.51 0.61 5.72
N GLY A 126 12.92 1.46 6.66
CA GLY A 126 13.70 1.06 7.82
C GLY A 126 12.91 0.96 9.12
N GLY A 127 11.58 0.96 9.09
CA GLY A 127 10.68 1.21 10.22
C GLY A 127 11.17 0.69 11.57
N PRO A 128 11.46 -0.61 11.75
CA PRO A 128 11.95 -1.17 13.01
C PRO A 128 13.36 -0.72 13.42
N TYR A 129 14.22 -0.39 12.47
CA TYR A 129 15.63 -0.07 12.67
C TYR A 129 15.90 1.42 12.91
N LEU A 130 14.88 2.27 12.78
CA LEU A 130 14.95 3.70 13.10
C LEU A 130 14.88 3.98 14.60
N SER A 131 15.61 5.01 15.05
CA SER A 131 15.39 5.61 16.38
C SER A 131 13.97 6.20 16.47
N ASP A 132 13.49 6.51 17.67
CA ASP A 132 12.17 7.12 17.81
C ASP A 132 12.09 8.48 17.11
N GLU A 133 13.16 9.27 17.13
CA GLU A 133 13.25 10.56 16.44
C GLU A 133 13.18 10.38 14.92
N GLU A 134 14.00 9.49 14.36
CA GLU A 134 14.03 9.19 12.92
C GLU A 134 12.68 8.61 12.43
N TRP A 135 12.04 7.79 13.28
CA TRP A 135 10.73 7.24 12.99
C TRP A 135 9.65 8.32 13.02
N GLN A 136 9.68 9.26 13.97
CA GLN A 136 8.76 10.40 13.99
C GLN A 136 8.96 11.32 12.78
N GLU A 137 10.20 11.55 12.35
CA GLU A 137 10.48 12.29 11.13
C GLU A 137 9.89 11.59 9.89
N SER A 138 10.08 10.28 9.79
CA SER A 138 9.50 9.46 8.71
C SER A 138 7.97 9.49 8.74
N LEU A 139 7.35 9.39 9.93
CA LEU A 139 5.90 9.53 10.10
C LEU A 139 5.40 10.92 9.68
N SER A 140 6.12 11.99 10.03
CA SER A 140 5.80 13.36 9.63
C SER A 140 5.82 13.51 8.12
N ARG A 141 6.86 12.97 7.46
CA ARG A 141 6.98 12.92 6.00
C ARG A 141 5.82 12.13 5.37
N PHE A 142 5.53 10.93 5.88
CA PHE A 142 4.40 10.11 5.42
C PHE A 142 3.08 10.88 5.47
N LYS A 143 2.75 11.46 6.62
CA LYS A 143 1.51 12.23 6.77
C LYS A 143 1.49 13.48 5.89
N HIS A 144 2.64 14.13 5.69
CA HIS A 144 2.75 15.24 4.78
C HIS A 144 2.43 14.80 3.34
N ILE A 145 3.15 13.80 2.81
CA ILE A 145 3.01 13.26 1.44
C ILE A 145 1.57 12.90 1.13
N PHE A 146 0.91 12.15 2.02
CA PHE A 146 -0.45 11.64 1.80
C PHE A 146 -1.54 12.57 2.34
N GLY A 147 -1.19 13.75 2.86
CA GLY A 147 -2.16 14.76 3.31
C GLY A 147 -3.02 14.31 4.50
N LEU A 148 -2.47 13.48 5.38
CA LEU A 148 -3.16 12.82 6.50
C LEU A 148 -3.16 13.63 7.82
N ASN A 149 -2.81 14.92 7.75
CA ASN A 149 -2.78 15.80 8.93
C ASN A 149 -4.20 16.28 9.29
N ALA A 150 -4.45 16.59 10.56
CA ALA A 150 -5.76 17.00 11.10
C ALA A 150 -6.34 18.29 10.47
N GLN A 151 -5.52 19.05 9.74
CA GLN A 151 -5.88 20.25 8.98
C GLN A 151 -5.76 20.03 7.46
N GLY A 152 -5.69 18.77 7.01
CA GLY A 152 -5.45 18.39 5.62
C GLY A 152 -6.62 18.67 4.69
N ARG A 153 -6.35 18.70 3.38
CA ARG A 153 -7.35 18.89 2.30
C ARG A 153 -8.37 17.74 2.16
N TYR A 154 -8.16 16.62 2.85
CA TYR A 154 -8.84 15.34 2.57
C TYR A 154 -9.48 14.70 3.82
N THR A 155 -9.86 15.50 4.83
CA THR A 155 -10.40 15.05 6.13
C THR A 155 -11.57 14.09 6.05
N ASN A 156 -12.27 14.04 4.91
CA ASN A 156 -13.49 13.26 4.75
C ASN A 156 -13.25 11.86 4.15
N ILE A 157 -12.02 11.53 3.73
CA ILE A 157 -11.69 10.20 3.20
C ILE A 157 -11.28 9.31 4.36
N LYS A 158 -11.97 8.17 4.54
CA LYS A 158 -11.61 7.20 5.56
C LYS A 158 -10.32 6.48 5.15
N VAL A 159 -9.40 6.29 6.09
CA VAL A 159 -8.11 5.62 5.82
C VAL A 159 -7.95 4.41 6.72
N HIS A 160 -7.55 3.28 6.13
CA HIS A 160 -7.24 2.03 6.81
C HIS A 160 -5.79 1.62 6.55
N TYR A 161 -5.19 0.93 7.52
CA TYR A 161 -3.76 0.60 7.55
C TYR A 161 -3.58 -0.86 7.94
N ILE A 162 -2.74 -1.61 7.21
CA ILE A 162 -2.17 -2.87 7.71
C ILE A 162 -0.65 -2.74 7.75
N ALA A 163 0.00 -3.41 8.68
CA ALA A 163 1.45 -3.33 8.82
C ALA A 163 2.16 -4.15 7.73
N GLY A 164 3.27 -3.62 7.22
CA GLY A 164 4.25 -4.36 6.43
C GLY A 164 5.45 -4.82 7.25
N ASN A 165 6.29 -5.68 6.67
CA ASN A 165 7.49 -6.14 7.37
C ASN A 165 8.56 -5.04 7.47
N HIS A 166 8.56 -4.05 6.59
CA HIS A 166 9.42 -2.86 6.74
C HIS A 166 8.85 -1.84 7.74
N ASP A 167 7.60 -1.99 8.19
CA ASP A 167 7.02 -1.12 9.22
C ASP A 167 7.30 -1.63 10.64
N ILE A 168 7.09 -2.94 10.85
CA ILE A 168 7.16 -3.57 12.18
C ILE A 168 8.16 -4.73 12.29
N GLY A 169 8.58 -5.33 11.19
CA GLY A 169 9.42 -6.53 11.21
C GLY A 169 8.66 -7.79 11.60
N TYR A 170 9.40 -8.89 11.70
CA TYR A 170 8.89 -10.24 11.97
C TYR A 170 8.80 -10.55 13.47
N ALA A 171 8.20 -11.69 13.85
CA ALA A 171 7.96 -12.04 15.26
C ALA A 171 9.21 -11.97 16.16
N SER A 172 10.36 -12.43 15.66
CA SER A 172 11.62 -12.39 16.44
C SER A 172 12.05 -10.97 16.80
N LEU A 173 11.93 -10.03 15.86
CA LEU A 173 12.25 -8.62 16.08
C LEU A 173 11.22 -7.97 17.00
N ASN A 174 9.94 -8.28 16.78
CA ASN A 174 8.83 -7.78 17.60
C ASN A 174 8.98 -8.18 19.07
N SER A 175 9.51 -9.37 19.36
CA SER A 175 9.79 -9.85 20.71
C SER A 175 11.00 -9.15 21.36
N GLN A 176 12.00 -8.76 20.56
CA GLN A 176 13.19 -8.03 21.06
C GLN A 176 12.94 -6.53 21.19
N ARG A 177 12.04 -5.98 20.37
CA ARG A 177 11.82 -4.53 20.21
C ARG A 177 10.34 -4.16 20.32
N PRO A 178 9.70 -4.37 21.50
CA PRO A 178 8.28 -4.09 21.69
C PRO A 178 7.91 -2.61 21.49
N GLU A 179 8.88 -1.70 21.56
CA GLU A 179 8.68 -0.29 21.27
C GLU A 179 8.26 -0.01 19.82
N VAL A 180 8.70 -0.85 18.87
CA VAL A 180 8.35 -0.74 17.44
C VAL A 180 6.85 -0.96 17.25
N ILE A 181 6.31 -2.01 17.88
CA ILE A 181 4.87 -2.29 17.89
C ILE A 181 4.09 -1.16 18.57
N ARG A 182 4.55 -0.74 19.75
CA ARG A 182 3.88 0.32 20.52
C ARG A 182 3.77 1.63 19.74
N ARG A 183 4.83 2.06 19.05
CA ARG A 183 4.81 3.30 18.27
C ARG A 183 3.97 3.17 16.99
N TYR A 184 4.01 2.00 16.34
CA TYR A 184 3.13 1.69 15.21
C TYR A 184 1.66 1.78 15.62
N GLU A 185 1.24 1.04 16.65
CA GLU A 185 -0.16 0.98 17.06
C GLU A 185 -0.67 2.33 17.57
N LYS A 186 0.20 3.13 18.20
CA LYS A 186 -0.11 4.52 18.59
C LYS A 186 -0.42 5.40 17.38
N ALA A 187 0.22 5.18 16.23
CA ALA A 187 0.05 6.03 15.05
C ALA A 187 -1.01 5.51 14.05
N PHE A 188 -1.09 4.20 13.87
CA PHE A 188 -1.89 3.55 12.82
C PHE A 188 -3.04 2.68 13.35
N GLY A 189 -3.07 2.42 14.67
CA GLY A 189 -4.07 1.57 15.31
C GLY A 189 -3.62 0.11 15.46
N ILE A 190 -4.51 -0.70 16.05
CA ILE A 190 -4.26 -2.13 16.30
C ILE A 190 -4.04 -2.89 14.98
N ARG A 191 -3.22 -3.95 15.02
CA ARG A 191 -2.77 -4.66 13.80
C ARG A 191 -3.71 -5.78 13.33
N ASN A 192 -4.52 -6.34 14.24
CA ASN A 192 -5.53 -7.36 13.94
C ASN A 192 -6.92 -6.78 14.17
N TYR A 193 -7.69 -6.56 13.10
CA TYR A 193 -9.02 -5.94 13.19
C TYR A 193 -9.87 -6.22 11.96
N GLN A 194 -11.18 -6.00 12.08
CA GLN A 194 -12.10 -6.06 10.95
C GLN A 194 -12.92 -4.78 10.83
N PHE A 195 -13.32 -4.45 9.61
CA PHE A 195 -14.12 -3.27 9.31
C PHE A 195 -14.96 -3.49 8.06
N THR A 196 -16.09 -2.81 7.97
CA THR A 196 -16.98 -2.92 6.80
C THR A 196 -16.87 -1.69 5.91
N ILE A 197 -16.79 -1.91 4.60
CA ILE A 197 -16.95 -0.87 3.57
C ILE A 197 -18.13 -1.30 2.70
N GLY A 198 -19.20 -0.50 2.66
CA GLY A 198 -20.44 -0.87 1.98
C GLY A 198 -21.00 -2.18 2.54
N LYS A 199 -21.12 -3.20 1.68
CA LYS A 199 -21.59 -4.56 2.04
C LYS A 199 -20.47 -5.61 1.95
N VAL A 200 -19.23 -5.20 2.24
CA VAL A 200 -18.05 -6.08 2.24
C VAL A 200 -17.32 -5.92 3.57
N ASN A 201 -17.04 -7.05 4.23
CA ASN A 201 -16.25 -7.07 5.45
C ASN A 201 -14.77 -7.28 5.11
N PHE A 202 -13.91 -6.41 5.61
CA PHE A 202 -12.46 -6.49 5.45
C PHE A 202 -11.85 -6.97 6.76
N ILE A 203 -10.96 -7.95 6.66
CA ILE A 203 -10.27 -8.56 7.80
C ILE A 203 -8.79 -8.26 7.61
N ALA A 204 -8.24 -7.40 8.46
CA ALA A 204 -6.82 -7.10 8.49
C ALA A 204 -6.14 -7.98 9.54
N ILE A 205 -5.08 -8.67 9.14
CA ILE A 205 -4.26 -9.46 10.04
C ILE A 205 -2.80 -9.04 9.99
N ASP A 206 -2.17 -9.10 11.16
CA ASP A 206 -0.73 -9.01 11.30
C ASP A 206 -0.09 -10.32 10.87
N ALA A 207 0.14 -10.43 9.57
CA ALA A 207 0.75 -11.63 9.01
C ALA A 207 2.24 -11.76 9.45
N GLN A 208 2.91 -10.67 9.81
CA GLN A 208 4.32 -10.68 10.25
C GLN A 208 4.52 -11.41 11.58
N THR A 209 3.49 -11.50 12.42
CA THR A 209 3.55 -12.25 13.68
C THR A 209 3.35 -13.76 13.50
N LEU A 210 2.85 -14.21 12.35
CA LEU A 210 2.51 -15.61 12.11
C LEU A 210 3.72 -16.52 11.87
N ASP A 211 4.91 -15.94 11.68
CA ASP A 211 6.18 -16.68 11.59
C ASP A 211 6.78 -17.03 12.97
N GLY A 212 6.24 -16.43 14.04
CA GLY A 212 6.59 -16.74 15.42
C GLY A 212 5.98 -18.05 15.91
N TYR A 213 6.45 -18.55 17.06
CA TYR A 213 5.85 -19.75 17.64
C TYR A 213 4.41 -19.49 18.07
N PRO A 214 3.46 -20.42 17.84
CA PRO A 214 2.06 -20.23 18.24
C PRO A 214 1.84 -19.98 19.74
N GLN A 215 2.82 -20.26 20.61
CA GLN A 215 2.76 -19.94 22.04
C GLN A 215 3.28 -18.53 22.40
N GLU A 216 3.87 -17.80 21.45
CA GLU A 216 4.27 -16.40 21.66
C GLU A 216 3.04 -15.50 21.75
N ASN A 217 3.11 -14.48 22.62
CA ASN A 217 1.97 -13.60 22.90
C ASN A 217 1.38 -12.97 21.62
N GLN A 218 2.24 -12.51 20.70
CA GLN A 218 1.78 -11.82 19.49
C GLN A 218 1.20 -12.79 18.45
N ALA A 219 1.89 -13.89 18.16
CA ALA A 219 1.40 -14.92 17.25
C ALA A 219 0.07 -15.53 17.76
N SER A 220 -0.01 -15.81 19.07
CA SER A 220 -1.22 -16.28 19.73
C SER A 220 -2.40 -15.31 19.54
N GLN A 221 -2.15 -14.00 19.69
CA GLN A 221 -3.18 -12.97 19.50
C GLN A 221 -3.73 -12.98 18.07
N THR A 222 -2.86 -13.05 17.06
CA THR A 222 -3.27 -13.12 15.65
C THR A 222 -4.04 -14.40 15.36
N TRP A 223 -3.57 -15.57 15.81
CA TRP A 223 -4.27 -16.84 15.62
C TRP A 223 -5.63 -16.86 16.32
N ASN A 224 -5.72 -16.34 17.54
CA ASN A 224 -6.99 -16.24 18.26
C ASN A 224 -7.96 -15.30 17.54
N PHE A 225 -7.49 -14.17 17.01
CA PHE A 225 -8.31 -13.28 16.19
C PHE A 225 -8.84 -13.98 14.94
N VAL A 226 -7.97 -14.65 14.17
CA VAL A 226 -8.36 -15.40 12.96
C VAL A 226 -9.39 -16.48 13.30
N LYS A 227 -9.19 -17.22 14.39
CA LYS A 227 -10.13 -18.25 14.85
C LYS A 227 -11.48 -17.66 15.23
N ASN A 228 -11.51 -16.52 15.91
CA ASN A 228 -12.75 -15.86 16.29
C ASN A 228 -13.53 -15.41 15.04
N VAL A 229 -12.85 -14.73 14.11
CA VAL A 229 -13.48 -14.24 12.88
C VAL A 229 -13.92 -15.38 11.97
N SER A 230 -13.24 -16.54 11.97
CA SER A 230 -13.66 -17.70 11.18
C SER A 230 -14.93 -18.37 11.71
N MET A 231 -15.26 -18.20 12.99
CA MET A 231 -16.47 -18.73 13.62
C MET A 231 -17.67 -17.76 13.52
N ASP A 232 -17.46 -16.49 13.18
CA ASP A 232 -18.55 -15.54 12.99
C ASP A 232 -19.42 -15.94 11.79
N ASP A 233 -20.74 -15.95 11.94
CA ASP A 233 -21.69 -16.00 10.81
C ASP A 233 -21.91 -14.57 10.29
N GLN A 234 -21.20 -14.20 9.21
CA GLN A 234 -21.39 -12.89 8.56
C GLN A 234 -22.21 -13.01 7.28
N LEU A 235 -23.16 -12.09 7.12
CA LEU A 235 -24.00 -11.98 5.94
C LEU A 235 -23.27 -11.36 4.73
N TYR A 236 -22.12 -10.71 4.96
CA TYR A 236 -21.35 -10.01 3.92
C TYR A 236 -20.14 -10.82 3.43
N PRO A 237 -19.81 -10.75 2.13
CA PRO A 237 -18.55 -11.28 1.62
C PRO A 237 -17.35 -10.67 2.35
N ARG A 238 -16.31 -11.49 2.49
CA ARG A 238 -15.11 -11.14 3.25
C ARG A 238 -13.90 -10.98 2.33
N VAL A 239 -13.08 -9.97 2.61
CA VAL A 239 -11.78 -9.76 1.99
C VAL A 239 -10.72 -9.82 3.09
N LEU A 240 -9.80 -10.76 2.97
CA LEU A 240 -8.64 -10.84 3.86
C LEU A 240 -7.54 -9.92 3.34
N LEU A 241 -6.97 -9.12 4.24
CA LEU A 241 -5.88 -8.20 3.97
C LEU A 241 -4.64 -8.69 4.71
N THR A 242 -3.61 -9.02 3.93
CA THR A 242 -2.29 -9.40 4.43
C THR A 242 -1.23 -8.67 3.61
N HIS A 243 -0.12 -8.31 4.25
CA HIS A 243 1.02 -7.76 3.52
C HIS A 243 1.92 -8.89 3.01
N ILE A 244 2.24 -9.88 3.85
CA ILE A 244 2.97 -11.07 3.41
C ILE A 244 2.02 -12.18 2.94
N PRO A 245 2.39 -12.99 1.93
CA PRO A 245 1.63 -14.16 1.53
C PRO A 245 1.51 -15.19 2.67
N LEU A 246 0.30 -15.73 2.87
CA LEU A 246 0.07 -16.75 3.92
C LEU A 246 0.68 -18.13 3.61
N TYR A 247 0.83 -18.44 2.33
CA TYR A 247 1.40 -19.71 1.89
C TYR A 247 2.13 -19.50 0.56
N ARG A 248 3.31 -20.10 0.45
CA ARG A 248 4.04 -20.23 -0.81
C ARG A 248 4.79 -21.56 -0.80
N PRO A 249 4.66 -22.42 -1.82
CA PRO A 249 5.44 -23.65 -1.86
C PRO A 249 6.94 -23.37 -1.79
N ASP A 250 7.68 -24.25 -1.12
CA ASP A 250 9.13 -24.23 -1.20
C ASP A 250 9.60 -24.36 -2.64
N SER A 251 10.77 -23.78 -2.91
CA SER A 251 11.38 -23.80 -4.23
C SER A 251 10.57 -23.13 -5.35
N THR A 252 9.58 -22.31 -5.01
CA THR A 252 8.79 -21.58 -6.02
C THR A 252 9.71 -20.66 -6.83
N TYR A 253 9.76 -20.90 -8.14
CA TYR A 253 10.48 -20.06 -9.09
C TYR A 253 9.98 -18.62 -8.99
N CYS A 254 10.91 -17.67 -8.91
CA CYS A 254 10.59 -16.27 -8.67
C CYS A 254 10.47 -15.44 -9.96
N GLY A 255 10.49 -16.08 -11.13
CA GLY A 255 10.53 -15.39 -12.41
C GLY A 255 11.94 -14.96 -12.82
N PRO A 256 12.13 -14.60 -14.10
CA PRO A 256 13.44 -14.30 -14.66
C PRO A 256 14.00 -12.93 -14.22
N TYR A 257 13.16 -12.06 -13.66
CA TYR A 257 13.53 -10.68 -13.30
C TYR A 257 13.98 -10.52 -11.85
N ARG A 258 14.10 -11.62 -11.09
CA ARG A 258 14.57 -11.57 -9.70
C ARG A 258 16.05 -11.94 -9.63
N GLY A 259 16.81 -11.20 -8.83
CA GLY A 259 18.24 -11.43 -8.61
C GLY A 259 18.58 -12.74 -7.90
N SER A 260 17.60 -13.44 -7.31
CA SER A 260 17.77 -14.78 -6.74
C SER A 260 16.79 -15.78 -7.35
N GLN A 261 17.31 -16.96 -7.68
CA GLN A 261 16.61 -17.97 -8.47
C GLN A 261 15.42 -18.61 -7.72
N VAL A 262 15.51 -18.70 -6.39
CA VAL A 262 14.55 -19.40 -5.53
C VAL A 262 14.51 -18.73 -4.15
N ILE A 263 13.32 -18.60 -3.54
CA ILE A 263 13.19 -18.38 -2.09
C ILE A 263 12.98 -19.75 -1.45
N ASN A 264 13.88 -20.15 -0.55
CA ASN A 264 13.55 -21.17 0.42
C ASN A 264 12.75 -20.50 1.54
N GLN A 265 11.51 -20.93 1.78
CA GLN A 265 10.82 -20.57 3.01
C GLN A 265 11.46 -21.39 4.13
N ARG A 266 12.68 -21.04 4.53
CA ARG A 266 13.19 -21.51 5.81
C ARG A 266 12.35 -20.80 6.88
N ILE A 267 11.24 -21.43 7.25
CA ILE A 267 10.61 -21.26 8.56
C ILE A 267 11.64 -21.82 9.56
N LEU A 268 12.70 -21.05 9.80
CA LEU A 268 13.53 -21.24 10.98
C LEU A 268 12.68 -20.67 12.11
N HIS A 269 11.80 -21.52 12.64
CA HIS A 269 11.41 -21.45 14.03
C HIS A 269 12.66 -21.07 14.82
N ALA A 270 12.72 -19.84 15.32
CA ALA A 270 13.94 -19.21 15.79
C ALA A 270 14.58 -20.07 16.89
N ALA A 271 15.48 -20.96 16.47
CA ALA A 271 16.24 -21.81 17.36
C ALA A 271 17.25 -20.89 18.05
N HIS A 272 16.93 -20.57 19.30
CA HIS A 272 17.83 -20.19 20.39
C HIS A 272 19.21 -19.65 19.98
N GLY A 273 19.42 -18.35 20.16
CA GLY A 273 20.72 -17.81 20.57
C GLY A 273 21.88 -17.85 19.57
N GLN A 274 21.62 -18.02 18.27
CA GLN A 274 22.59 -17.62 17.25
C GLN A 274 22.05 -16.41 16.50
N GLU A 275 22.88 -15.37 16.46
CA GLU A 275 22.73 -14.18 15.64
C GLU A 275 22.78 -14.61 14.17
N VAL A 276 21.69 -15.23 13.69
CA VAL A 276 21.42 -15.35 12.28
C VAL A 276 20.92 -13.97 11.90
N VAL A 277 21.85 -13.10 11.49
CA VAL A 277 21.50 -11.97 10.64
C VAL A 277 20.73 -12.58 9.47
N PRO A 278 19.41 -12.42 9.36
CA PRO A 278 18.73 -12.78 8.15
C PRO A 278 19.26 -11.75 7.16
N GLU A 279 20.25 -12.16 6.38
CA GLU A 279 20.69 -11.50 5.16
C GLU A 279 19.41 -10.98 4.52
N LEU A 280 19.26 -9.65 4.47
CA LEU A 280 18.05 -8.92 4.10
C LEU A 280 17.42 -9.57 2.88
N TYR A 281 16.54 -10.54 3.11
CA TYR A 281 15.72 -11.08 2.05
C TYR A 281 14.73 -9.96 1.82
N HIS A 282 15.05 -9.13 0.83
CA HIS A 282 14.08 -8.43 0.00
C HIS A 282 13.05 -9.48 -0.44
N GLN A 283 12.10 -9.75 0.47
CA GLN A 283 10.87 -10.45 0.18
C GLN A 283 10.07 -9.44 -0.62
N GLY A 284 10.45 -9.31 -1.89
CA GLY A 284 9.50 -8.92 -2.89
C GLY A 284 8.36 -9.91 -2.81
N ILE A 285 7.30 -9.49 -2.13
CA ILE A 285 5.92 -9.71 -2.56
C ILE A 285 5.91 -9.59 -4.08
N ILE A 286 5.00 -10.30 -4.76
CA ILE A 286 4.74 -10.12 -6.19
C ILE A 286 4.70 -8.62 -6.47
N LYS A 287 5.83 -8.06 -6.91
CA LYS A 287 5.91 -6.72 -7.42
C LYS A 287 5.14 -6.86 -8.70
N THR A 288 3.87 -6.43 -8.70
CA THR A 288 3.38 -5.80 -9.93
C THR A 288 4.49 -4.86 -10.33
N PRO A 289 5.14 -5.08 -11.48
CA PRO A 289 6.35 -4.36 -11.81
C PRO A 289 6.03 -2.89 -11.63
N ALA A 290 6.74 -2.23 -10.72
CA ALA A 290 6.76 -0.78 -10.64
C ALA A 290 7.51 -0.23 -11.86
N ARG A 291 7.13 -0.66 -13.07
CA ARG A 291 6.69 0.34 -14.01
C ARG A 291 5.42 0.90 -13.39
N ILE A 292 5.50 2.11 -12.87
CA ILE A 292 4.38 3.02 -13.03
C ILE A 292 4.29 3.32 -14.54
N ASN A 293 4.05 2.28 -15.35
CA ASN A 293 3.17 2.44 -16.47
C ASN A 293 1.86 2.72 -15.78
N GLN A 294 1.28 3.87 -16.07
CA GLN A 294 -0.01 4.33 -15.56
C GLN A 294 -1.14 3.48 -16.17
N THR A 295 -1.03 2.17 -16.07
CA THR A 295 -2.07 1.21 -16.33
C THR A 295 -2.86 1.08 -15.06
N CYS A 296 -4.09 1.60 -15.09
CA CYS A 296 -5.02 1.49 -13.99
C CYS A 296 -5.37 0.03 -13.73
N THR A 297 -4.74 -0.54 -12.70
CA THR A 297 -5.10 -1.88 -12.22
C THR A 297 -6.32 -1.73 -11.31
N HIS A 298 -7.50 -1.88 -11.89
CA HIS A 298 -8.74 -1.96 -11.14
C HIS A 298 -8.98 -3.42 -10.73
N PHE A 299 -9.08 -3.69 -9.42
CA PHE A 299 -9.62 -4.96 -8.95
C PHE A 299 -11.15 -4.88 -9.02
N ILE A 300 -11.73 -5.55 -10.01
CA ILE A 300 -13.18 -5.77 -10.11
C ILE A 300 -13.47 -7.15 -9.54
N TRP A 301 -14.26 -7.19 -8.46
CA TRP A 301 -14.82 -8.44 -7.97
C TRP A 301 -16.20 -8.62 -8.63
N SER A 302 -16.27 -9.42 -9.69
CA SER A 302 -17.55 -9.90 -10.21
C SER A 302 -17.93 -11.21 -9.53
N ARG A 303 -19.15 -11.30 -8.98
CA ARG A 303 -19.75 -12.57 -8.55
C ARG A 303 -19.70 -13.59 -9.70
N SER A 304 -19.21 -14.80 -9.41
CA SER A 304 -19.66 -16.03 -10.07
C SER A 304 -20.68 -16.70 -9.17
#